data_AF-A0A968Y1L3-F1
#
_entry.id   AF-A0A968Y1L3-F1
#
_cell.length_a   1.000
_cell.length_b   1.000
_cell.length_c   1.000
_cell.angle_alpha   90.00
_cell.angle_beta   90.00
_cell.angle_gamma   90.00
#
_symmetry.space_group_name_H-M   'P 1'
#
loop_
_entity.id
_entity.type
_entity.pdbx_description
1 polymer ?
#
loop_
_entity_poly.entity_id
_entity_poly.type
_entity_poly.pdbx_seq_one_letter_code
_entity_poly.pdbx_strand_id
1 'polypeptide(L)'
;MKKPVIVCIDDEPDVLESLKIELRKAVGDRCTVETAEGGIDALELLTDLQADDCEIALVVSDYIMPDIKGDELLRIIHERSPNTLKIMLTGQADLDAVGNAIKYAKLYRYIPKPWQNEDLKLTVVEAVHSYLQDQKLADEVIKGREANEKLRIANEELLANENRLNQFLAALPVGVSVYNNDGSIAYINHAAEQLLIADTALVDASLASNLEQLIANSQLYESNKDQLYLPENFRSCGRCKENLLK
;
A
#
# COMPACT_ATOMS: atom_id res chain seq x y z
N MET A 1 11.47 14.57 -6.79
CA MET A 1 12.55 13.58 -6.65
C MET A 1 13.61 13.90 -7.69
N LYS A 2 14.89 13.90 -7.30
CA LYS A 2 15.99 14.01 -8.27
C LYS A 2 15.96 12.80 -9.19
N LYS A 3 16.42 12.95 -10.44
CA LYS A 3 16.51 11.82 -11.37
C LYS A 3 17.53 10.81 -10.79
N PRO A 4 17.24 9.49 -10.81
CA PRO A 4 18.22 8.52 -10.37
C PRO A 4 19.48 8.57 -11.22
N VAL A 5 20.61 8.23 -10.62
CA VAL A 5 21.94 8.34 -11.21
C VAL A 5 22.44 6.97 -11.65
N ILE A 6 23.09 6.93 -12.81
CA ILE A 6 23.91 5.82 -13.29
C ILE A 6 25.37 6.25 -13.16
N VAL A 7 26.19 5.44 -12.50
CA VAL A 7 27.62 5.71 -12.35
C VAL A 7 28.41 4.72 -13.20
N CYS A 8 29.21 5.23 -14.13
CA CYS A 8 30.15 4.43 -14.93
C CYS A 8 31.56 4.57 -14.32
N ILE A 9 32.26 3.45 -14.14
CA ILE A 9 33.54 3.40 -13.44
C ILE A 9 34.52 2.62 -14.29
N ASP A 10 35.61 3.26 -14.70
CA ASP A 10 36.64 2.70 -15.57
C ASP A 10 37.89 3.59 -15.48
N ASP A 11 39.09 3.03 -15.49
CA ASP A 11 40.35 3.81 -15.44
C ASP A 11 40.76 4.38 -16.81
N GLU A 12 40.05 4.01 -17.89
CA GLU A 12 40.26 4.55 -19.23
C GLU A 12 39.23 5.66 -19.57
N PRO A 13 39.66 6.94 -19.69
CA PRO A 13 38.74 8.06 -19.98
C PRO A 13 37.97 7.92 -21.30
N ASP A 14 38.59 7.31 -22.33
CA ASP A 14 37.96 7.08 -23.63
C ASP A 14 36.81 6.05 -23.53
N VAL A 15 36.95 5.07 -22.64
CA VAL A 15 35.89 4.09 -22.34
C VAL A 15 34.74 4.78 -21.60
N LEU A 16 35.04 5.59 -20.57
CA LEU A 16 34.03 6.34 -19.84
C LEU A 16 33.22 7.27 -20.75
N GLU A 17 33.87 8.01 -21.65
CA GLU A 17 33.16 8.90 -22.57
C GLU A 17 32.26 8.12 -23.54
N SER A 18 32.75 6.98 -24.04
CA SER A 18 31.95 6.08 -24.90
C SER A 18 30.72 5.55 -24.16
N LEU A 19 30.90 5.02 -22.94
CA LEU A 19 29.81 4.55 -22.08
C LEU A 19 28.81 5.67 -21.79
N LYS A 20 29.30 6.85 -21.41
CA LYS A 20 28.47 8.01 -21.09
C LYS A 20 27.58 8.41 -22.25
N ILE A 21 28.12 8.46 -23.47
CA ILE A 21 27.35 8.79 -24.68
C ILE A 21 26.29 7.70 -24.97
N GLU A 22 26.68 6.43 -24.92
CA GLU A 22 25.79 5.31 -25.21
C GLU A 22 24.64 5.22 -24.20
N LEU A 23 24.96 5.29 -22.91
CA LEU A 23 23.96 5.18 -21.85
C LEU A 23 23.03 6.38 -21.83
N ARG A 24 23.51 7.62 -22.01
CA ARG A 24 22.65 8.81 -22.11
C ARG A 24 21.63 8.67 -23.25
N LYS A 25 22.03 8.13 -24.41
CA LYS A 25 21.12 7.85 -25.52
C LYS A 25 20.10 6.76 -25.17
N ALA A 26 20.51 5.73 -24.43
CA ALA A 26 19.66 4.61 -24.05
C ALA A 26 18.60 4.99 -23.01
N VAL A 27 18.99 5.72 -21.96
CA VAL A 27 18.11 6.02 -20.82
C VAL A 27 17.34 7.33 -21.01
N GLY A 28 17.82 8.23 -21.86
CA GLY A 28 17.20 9.52 -22.11
C GLY A 28 17.06 10.33 -20.83
N ASP A 29 15.89 10.93 -20.63
CA ASP A 29 15.61 11.78 -19.47
C ASP A 29 15.31 11.02 -18.16
N ARG A 30 15.32 9.69 -18.17
CA ARG A 30 14.96 8.87 -17.00
C ARG A 30 16.01 8.89 -15.90
N CYS A 31 17.29 8.98 -16.27
CA CYS A 31 18.42 8.98 -15.35
C CYS A 31 19.47 10.01 -15.77
N THR A 32 20.31 10.43 -14.83
CA THR A 32 21.57 11.12 -15.12
C THR A 32 22.70 10.10 -15.21
N VAL A 33 23.75 10.44 -15.95
CA VAL A 33 24.94 9.58 -16.09
C VAL A 33 26.16 10.35 -15.64
N GLU A 34 26.77 9.85 -14.57
CA GLU A 34 28.02 10.29 -13.99
C GLU A 34 29.12 9.25 -14.22
N THR A 35 30.36 9.69 -14.11
CA THR A 35 31.56 8.91 -14.44
C THR A 35 32.61 9.07 -13.35
N ALA A 36 33.35 8.01 -13.06
CA ALA A 36 34.50 8.03 -12.15
C ALA A 36 35.67 7.25 -12.77
N GLU A 37 36.89 7.76 -12.60
CA GLU A 37 38.12 7.25 -13.24
C GLU A 37 38.82 6.12 -12.45
N GLY A 38 38.10 5.50 -11.51
CA GLY A 38 38.63 4.43 -10.67
C GLY A 38 37.74 4.13 -9.46
N GLY A 39 38.12 3.13 -8.67
CA GLY A 39 37.34 2.71 -7.52
C GLY A 39 37.31 3.72 -6.37
N ILE A 40 38.42 4.42 -6.11
CA ILE A 40 38.48 5.45 -5.06
C ILE A 40 37.64 6.66 -5.44
N ASP A 41 37.80 7.16 -6.66
CA ASP A 41 37.03 8.29 -7.21
C ASP A 41 35.52 7.96 -7.22
N ALA A 42 35.16 6.71 -7.57
CA ALA A 42 33.78 6.26 -7.49
C ALA A 42 33.22 6.30 -6.07
N LEU A 43 34.00 5.91 -5.05
CA LEU A 43 33.54 5.94 -3.65
C LEU A 43 33.35 7.37 -3.14
N GLU A 44 34.18 8.31 -3.58
CA GLU A 44 34.02 9.75 -3.29
C GLU A 44 32.74 10.28 -3.96
N LEU A 45 32.58 10.05 -5.27
CA LEU A 45 31.38 10.44 -6.01
C LEU A 45 30.09 9.88 -5.41
N LEU A 46 30.08 8.60 -5.02
CA LEU A 46 28.92 7.99 -4.37
C LEU A 46 28.59 8.65 -3.03
N THR A 47 29.61 9.08 -2.29
CA THR A 47 29.42 9.78 -1.00
C THR A 47 28.80 11.16 -1.23
N ASP A 48 29.26 11.90 -2.24
CA ASP A 48 28.71 13.20 -2.61
C ASP A 48 27.26 13.08 -3.11
N LEU A 49 26.97 12.09 -3.96
CA LEU A 49 25.61 11.82 -4.44
C LEU A 49 24.66 11.48 -3.28
N GLN A 50 25.12 10.69 -2.31
CA GLN A 50 24.33 10.36 -1.12
C GLN A 50 24.09 11.58 -0.23
N ALA A 51 25.10 12.44 -0.04
CA ALA A 51 24.96 13.69 0.71
C ALA A 51 23.94 14.64 0.05
N ASP A 52 23.84 14.58 -1.26
CA ASP A 52 22.90 15.33 -2.08
C ASP A 52 21.49 14.71 -2.17
N ASP A 53 21.21 13.61 -1.47
CA ASP A 53 19.93 12.88 -1.55
C ASP A 53 19.63 12.39 -2.98
N CYS A 54 20.67 12.05 -3.73
CA CYS A 54 20.57 11.43 -5.05
C CYS A 54 20.51 9.90 -4.92
N GLU A 55 19.52 9.29 -5.55
CA GLU A 55 19.43 7.84 -5.62
C GLU A 55 20.33 7.29 -6.75
N ILE A 56 21.14 6.27 -6.43
CA ILE A 56 21.96 5.58 -7.43
C ILE A 56 21.21 4.33 -7.91
N ALA A 57 20.68 4.39 -9.12
CA ALA A 57 19.93 3.29 -9.73
C ALA A 57 20.84 2.14 -10.16
N LEU A 58 21.97 2.47 -10.78
CA LEU A 58 22.84 1.50 -11.42
C LEU A 58 24.31 1.93 -11.35
N VAL A 59 25.18 0.97 -11.08
CA VAL A 59 26.62 1.11 -11.25
C VAL A 59 27.07 0.17 -12.36
N VAL A 60 27.87 0.70 -13.29
CA VAL A 60 28.55 -0.06 -14.34
C VAL A 60 30.05 0.11 -14.10
N SER A 61 30.74 -0.95 -13.68
CA SER A 61 32.15 -0.89 -13.30
C SER A 61 33.00 -1.82 -14.14
N ASP A 62 34.19 -1.38 -14.52
CA ASP A 62 35.22 -2.31 -14.95
C ASP A 62 35.66 -3.22 -13.79
N TYR A 63 36.20 -4.39 -14.17
CA TYR A 63 36.74 -5.35 -13.23
C TYR A 63 38.18 -5.02 -12.83
N ILE A 64 39.05 -4.68 -13.79
CA ILE A 64 40.47 -4.47 -13.55
C ILE A 64 40.74 -2.97 -13.55
N MET A 65 40.95 -2.41 -12.36
CA MET A 65 41.38 -1.02 -12.18
C MET A 65 42.64 -0.98 -11.29
N PRO A 66 43.48 0.07 -11.39
CA PRO A 66 44.74 0.15 -10.66
C PRO A 66 44.61 0.20 -9.13
N ASP A 67 43.48 0.69 -8.63
CA ASP A 67 43.25 0.97 -7.22
C ASP A 67 42.44 -0.14 -6.51
N ILE A 68 41.18 -0.33 -6.87
CA ILE A 68 40.25 -1.28 -6.27
C ILE A 68 39.69 -2.15 -7.39
N LYS A 69 39.70 -3.46 -7.20
CA LYS A 69 39.09 -4.38 -8.17
C LYS A 69 37.56 -4.20 -8.19
N GLY A 70 36.96 -4.38 -9.36
CA GLY A 70 35.52 -4.19 -9.55
C GLY A 70 34.66 -5.08 -8.63
N ASP A 71 35.02 -6.33 -8.38
CA ASP A 71 34.25 -7.21 -7.48
C ASP A 71 34.28 -6.70 -6.02
N GLU A 72 35.43 -6.21 -5.55
CA GLU A 72 35.57 -5.61 -4.23
C GLU A 72 34.83 -4.28 -4.13
N LEU A 73 34.96 -3.42 -5.14
CA LEU A 73 34.24 -2.15 -5.21
C LEU A 73 32.72 -2.37 -5.17
N LEU A 74 32.19 -3.26 -6.02
CA LEU A 74 30.77 -3.55 -6.07
C LEU A 74 30.25 -4.14 -4.74
N ARG A 75 31.08 -4.89 -4.01
CA ARG A 75 30.75 -5.35 -2.64
C ARG A 75 30.60 -4.18 -1.68
N ILE A 76 31.55 -3.23 -1.67
CA ILE A 76 31.48 -2.02 -0.83
C ILE A 76 30.22 -1.22 -1.18
N ILE A 77 29.92 -1.07 -2.47
CA ILE A 77 28.71 -0.38 -2.95
C ILE A 77 27.45 -1.12 -2.49
N HIS A 78 27.45 -2.45 -2.51
CA HIS A 78 26.31 -3.24 -2.03
C HIS A 78 26.03 -3.02 -0.55
N GLU A 79 27.06 -2.92 0.29
CA GLU A 79 26.91 -2.65 1.72
C GLU A 79 26.33 -1.25 1.99
N ARG A 80 26.73 -0.23 1.20
CA ARG A 80 26.24 1.14 1.34
C ARG A 80 24.88 1.37 0.69
N SER A 81 24.64 0.74 -0.45
CA SER A 81 23.43 0.89 -1.25
C SER A 81 22.99 -0.48 -1.81
N PRO A 82 22.25 -1.26 -1.01
CA PRO A 82 21.84 -2.61 -1.39
C PRO A 82 20.87 -2.63 -2.57
N ASN A 83 20.10 -1.55 -2.76
CA ASN A 83 19.10 -1.41 -3.83
C ASN A 83 19.70 -0.98 -5.18
N THR A 84 20.90 -0.39 -5.19
CA THR A 84 21.59 -0.08 -6.44
C THR A 84 21.84 -1.36 -7.22
N LEU A 85 21.54 -1.38 -8.52
CA LEU A 85 21.89 -2.50 -9.39
C LEU A 85 23.36 -2.38 -9.81
N LYS A 86 24.00 -3.52 -10.10
CA LYS A 86 25.43 -3.57 -10.41
C LYS A 86 25.67 -4.36 -11.69
N ILE A 87 26.33 -3.75 -12.65
CA ILE A 87 26.83 -4.39 -13.86
C ILE A 87 28.36 -4.36 -13.82
N MET A 88 28.98 -5.49 -14.11
CA MET A 88 30.43 -5.58 -14.24
C MET A 88 30.81 -5.74 -15.70
N LEU A 89 31.72 -4.89 -16.17
CA LEU A 89 32.42 -5.03 -17.45
C LEU A 89 33.73 -5.77 -17.18
N THR A 90 34.10 -6.73 -18.03
CA THR A 90 35.40 -7.43 -17.87
C THR A 90 35.92 -7.97 -19.20
N GLY A 91 37.21 -7.75 -19.49
CA GLY A 91 37.87 -8.31 -20.68
C GLY A 91 38.32 -9.77 -20.52
N GLN A 92 38.60 -10.20 -19.29
CA GLN A 92 39.04 -11.56 -19.00
C GLN A 92 38.05 -12.20 -18.03
N ALA A 93 37.34 -13.23 -18.50
CA ALA A 93 36.32 -13.94 -17.75
C ALA A 93 36.93 -14.77 -16.61
N ASP A 94 37.40 -14.10 -15.56
CA ASP A 94 37.69 -14.73 -14.30
C ASP A 94 36.36 -15.14 -13.65
N LEU A 95 36.02 -16.42 -13.79
CA LEU A 95 34.79 -17.01 -13.26
C LEU A 95 34.71 -16.85 -11.73
N ASP A 96 35.85 -16.81 -11.03
CA ASP A 96 35.88 -16.63 -9.59
C ASP A 96 35.50 -15.19 -9.22
N ALA A 97 35.98 -14.20 -9.98
CA ALA A 97 35.60 -12.80 -9.80
C ALA A 97 34.09 -12.57 -10.02
N VAL A 98 33.53 -13.15 -11.09
CA VAL A 98 32.08 -13.08 -11.35
C VAL A 98 31.29 -13.78 -10.25
N GLY A 99 31.76 -14.96 -9.81
CA GLY A 99 31.16 -15.70 -8.70
C GLY A 99 31.14 -14.90 -7.40
N ASN A 100 32.25 -14.21 -7.08
CA ASN A 100 32.34 -13.33 -5.93
C ASN A 100 31.36 -12.16 -6.03
N ALA A 101 31.29 -11.49 -7.18
CA ALA A 101 30.37 -10.38 -7.37
C ALA A 101 28.89 -10.81 -7.29
N ILE A 102 28.53 -11.97 -7.84
CA ILE A 102 27.18 -12.54 -7.68
C ILE A 102 26.87 -12.79 -6.21
N LYS A 103 27.80 -13.42 -5.49
CA LYS A 103 27.60 -13.87 -4.11
C LYS A 103 27.59 -12.73 -3.10
N TYR A 104 28.49 -11.75 -3.24
CA TYR A 104 28.75 -10.72 -2.23
C TYR A 104 28.25 -9.33 -2.63
N ALA A 105 28.06 -9.06 -3.92
CA ALA A 105 27.59 -7.76 -4.40
C ALA A 105 26.17 -7.79 -4.98
N LYS A 106 25.53 -8.97 -5.09
CA LYS A 106 24.25 -9.17 -5.79
C LYS A 106 24.35 -8.60 -7.21
N LEU A 107 25.39 -9.03 -7.93
CA LEU A 107 25.63 -8.61 -9.32
C LEU A 107 24.38 -8.87 -10.17
N TYR A 108 23.90 -7.82 -10.85
CA TYR A 108 22.73 -7.90 -11.73
C TYR A 108 23.11 -8.59 -13.05
N ARG A 109 24.23 -8.18 -13.65
CA ARG A 109 24.73 -8.75 -14.90
C ARG A 109 26.24 -8.56 -15.03
N TYR A 110 26.89 -9.46 -15.76
CA TYR A 110 28.25 -9.25 -16.27
C TYR A 110 28.20 -9.11 -17.80
N ILE A 111 29.06 -8.26 -18.35
CA ILE A 111 29.17 -8.03 -19.80
C ILE A 111 30.66 -8.11 -20.18
N PRO A 112 31.03 -8.94 -21.18
CA PRO A 112 32.42 -9.03 -21.62
C PRO A 112 32.87 -7.78 -22.38
N LYS A 113 34.12 -7.34 -22.18
CA LYS A 113 34.80 -6.36 -23.03
C LYS A 113 35.52 -7.07 -24.20
N PRO A 114 35.46 -6.57 -25.45
CA PRO A 114 34.63 -5.44 -25.90
C PRO A 114 33.15 -5.81 -25.92
N TRP A 115 32.28 -4.91 -25.46
CA TRP A 115 30.83 -5.14 -25.44
C TRP A 115 30.19 -4.89 -26.81
N GLN A 116 29.01 -5.45 -27.01
CA GLN A 116 28.14 -5.08 -28.11
C GLN A 116 27.20 -3.97 -27.65
N ASN A 117 27.14 -2.86 -28.40
CA ASN A 117 26.36 -1.68 -28.01
C ASN A 117 24.89 -1.98 -27.74
N GLU A 118 24.26 -2.86 -28.52
CA GLU A 118 22.85 -3.22 -28.32
C GLU A 118 22.65 -4.06 -27.06
N ASP A 119 23.59 -4.95 -26.72
CA ASP A 119 23.53 -5.78 -25.50
C ASP A 119 23.70 -4.92 -24.23
N LEU A 120 24.69 -4.01 -24.24
CA LEU A 120 24.88 -3.05 -23.15
C LEU A 120 23.64 -2.17 -22.97
N LYS A 121 23.14 -1.59 -24.07
CA LYS A 121 21.95 -0.74 -24.07
C LYS A 121 20.74 -1.48 -23.52
N LEU A 122 20.45 -2.68 -24.02
CA LEU A 122 19.30 -3.47 -23.56
C LEU A 122 19.43 -3.77 -22.07
N THR A 123 20.60 -4.24 -21.63
CA THR A 123 20.88 -4.57 -20.23
C THR A 123 20.67 -3.36 -19.32
N VAL A 124 21.18 -2.19 -19.69
CA VAL A 124 21.03 -0.97 -18.87
C VAL A 124 19.58 -0.49 -18.85
N VAL A 125 18.87 -0.54 -19.98
CA VAL A 125 17.44 -0.16 -20.03
C VAL A 125 16.60 -1.07 -19.13
N GLU A 126 16.85 -2.39 -19.19
CA GLU A 126 16.17 -3.37 -18.34
C GLU A 126 16.50 -3.18 -16.86
N ALA A 127 17.77 -2.95 -16.52
CA ALA A 127 18.20 -2.68 -15.15
C ALA A 127 17.51 -1.42 -14.60
N VAL A 128 17.54 -0.31 -15.32
CA VAL A 128 16.90 0.94 -14.92
C VAL A 128 15.38 0.76 -14.77
N HIS A 129 14.74 0.04 -15.70
CA HIS A 129 13.32 -0.27 -15.59
C HIS A 129 13.01 -1.07 -14.32
N SER A 130 13.79 -2.13 -14.04
CA SER A 130 13.64 -2.94 -12.83
C SER A 130 13.79 -2.09 -11.57
N TYR A 131 14.80 -1.24 -11.51
CA TYR A 131 15.03 -0.35 -10.37
C TYR A 131 13.85 0.59 -10.11
N LEU A 132 13.36 1.27 -11.16
CA LEU A 132 12.23 2.18 -11.05
C LEU A 132 10.94 1.47 -10.65
N GLN A 133 10.75 0.23 -11.13
CA GLN A 133 9.60 -0.59 -10.75
C GLN A 133 9.66 -0.99 -9.28
N ASP A 134 10.83 -1.39 -8.77
CA ASP A 134 11.02 -1.74 -7.36
C ASP A 134 10.78 -0.52 -6.44
N GLN A 135 11.27 0.66 -6.83
CA GLN A 135 10.99 1.91 -6.12
C GLN A 135 9.49 2.23 -6.06
N LYS A 136 8.80 2.11 -7.20
CA LYS A 136 7.35 2.34 -7.26
C LYS A 136 6.58 1.35 -6.39
N LEU A 137 6.97 0.08 -6.38
CA LEU A 137 6.34 -0.94 -5.53
C LEU A 137 6.58 -0.64 -4.05
N ALA A 138 7.78 -0.20 -3.67
CA ALA A 138 8.09 0.18 -2.30
C ALA A 138 7.20 1.35 -1.83
N ASP A 139 7.04 2.38 -2.67
CA ASP A 139 6.14 3.51 -2.42
C ASP A 139 4.68 3.09 -2.24
N GLU A 140 4.20 2.18 -3.10
CA GLU A 140 2.83 1.68 -3.03
C GLU A 140 2.59 0.86 -1.75
N VAL A 141 3.57 0.09 -1.31
CA VAL A 141 3.49 -0.66 -0.03
C VAL A 141 3.41 0.30 1.16
N ILE A 142 4.20 1.37 1.17
CA ILE A 142 4.16 2.38 2.24
C ILE A 142 2.78 3.05 2.28
N LYS A 143 2.29 3.53 1.14
CA LYS A 143 0.96 4.16 1.03
C LYS A 143 -0.16 3.21 1.45
N GLY A 144 -0.06 1.94 1.05
CA GLY A 144 -1.02 0.90 1.42
C GLY A 144 -1.05 0.66 2.93
N ARG A 145 0.12 0.63 3.59
CA ARG A 145 0.22 0.51 5.06
C ARG A 145 -0.42 1.70 5.77
N GLU A 146 -0.13 2.92 5.32
CA GLU A 146 -0.72 4.13 5.89
C GLU A 146 -2.25 4.15 5.74
N ALA A 147 -2.75 3.76 4.56
CA ALA A 147 -4.19 3.69 4.30
C ALA A 147 -4.87 2.63 5.18
N ASN A 148 -4.26 1.45 5.32
CA ASN A 148 -4.77 0.38 6.17
C ASN A 148 -4.80 0.80 7.65
N GLU A 149 -3.79 1.53 8.12
CA GLU A 149 -3.77 2.00 9.51
C GLU A 149 -4.84 3.07 9.77
N LYS A 150 -5.04 4.01 8.84
CA LYS A 150 -6.15 4.97 8.92
C LYS A 150 -7.51 4.29 8.95
N LEU A 151 -7.69 3.26 8.12
CA LEU A 151 -8.92 2.48 8.09
C LEU A 151 -9.14 1.71 9.40
N ARG A 152 -8.07 1.16 10.00
CA ARG A 152 -8.12 0.47 11.29
C ARG A 152 -8.63 1.41 12.39
N ILE A 153 -8.06 2.61 12.49
CA ILE A 153 -8.47 3.61 13.49
C ILE A 153 -9.92 4.04 13.29
N ALA A 154 -10.32 4.34 12.05
CA ALA A 154 -11.71 4.73 11.75
C ALA A 154 -12.72 3.63 12.10
N ASN A 155 -12.37 2.36 11.86
CA ASN A 155 -13.22 1.23 12.25
C ASN A 155 -13.34 1.09 13.77
N GLU A 156 -12.25 1.28 14.52
CA GLU A 156 -12.27 1.25 15.99
C GLU A 156 -13.14 2.37 16.57
N GLU A 157 -13.06 3.57 16.01
CA GLU A 157 -13.91 4.70 16.41
C GLU A 157 -15.39 4.45 16.11
N LEU A 158 -15.69 3.90 14.93
CA LEU A 158 -17.06 3.55 14.54
C LEU A 158 -17.67 2.52 15.50
N LEU A 159 -16.93 1.45 15.82
CA LEU A 159 -17.36 0.44 16.79
C LEU A 159 -17.54 1.02 18.18
N ALA A 160 -16.66 1.92 18.62
CA ALA A 160 -16.81 2.60 19.90
C ALA A 160 -18.08 3.46 19.93
N ASN A 161 -18.41 4.15 18.84
CA ASN A 161 -19.61 4.96 18.72
C ASN A 161 -20.88 4.09 18.70
N GLU A 162 -20.88 3.01 17.93
CA GLU A 162 -21.98 2.04 17.86
C GLU A 162 -22.27 1.44 19.25
N ASN A 163 -21.22 1.02 19.97
CA ASN A 163 -21.37 0.50 21.33
C ASN A 163 -21.94 1.53 22.31
N ARG A 164 -21.50 2.80 22.23
CA ARG A 164 -22.04 3.89 23.05
C ARG A 164 -23.52 4.13 22.77
N LEU A 165 -23.92 4.11 21.49
CA LEU A 165 -25.31 4.26 21.10
C LEU A 165 -26.16 3.11 21.63
N ASN A 166 -25.70 1.87 21.48
CA ASN A 166 -26.41 0.69 21.99
C ASN A 166 -26.57 0.71 23.51
N GLN A 167 -25.54 1.12 24.25
CA GLN A 167 -25.61 1.29 25.71
C GLN A 167 -26.61 2.38 26.11
N PHE A 168 -26.61 3.51 25.39
CA PHE A 168 -27.57 4.59 25.64
C PHE A 168 -29.00 4.12 25.40
N LEU A 169 -29.28 3.51 24.23
CA LEU A 169 -30.60 3.01 23.88
C LEU A 169 -31.10 1.92 24.86
N ALA A 170 -30.20 1.06 25.33
CA ALA A 170 -30.53 0.03 26.33
C ALA A 170 -30.89 0.62 27.70
N ALA A 171 -30.33 1.77 28.07
CA ALA A 171 -30.59 2.43 29.35
C ALA A 171 -31.83 3.34 29.34
N LEU A 172 -32.44 3.59 28.18
CA LEU A 172 -33.63 4.43 28.08
C LEU A 172 -34.83 3.79 28.81
N PRO A 173 -35.59 4.56 29.61
CA PRO A 173 -36.81 4.07 30.27
C PRO A 173 -38.02 4.04 29.31
N VAL A 174 -37.78 4.04 28.00
CA VAL A 174 -38.81 4.03 26.93
C VAL A 174 -38.51 2.88 25.99
N GLY A 175 -39.56 2.18 25.55
CA GLY A 175 -39.41 1.14 24.53
C GLY A 175 -39.02 1.73 23.17
N VAL A 176 -37.89 1.28 22.63
CA VAL A 176 -37.39 1.66 21.31
C VAL A 176 -37.29 0.42 20.42
N SER A 177 -37.84 0.52 19.22
CA SER A 177 -37.76 -0.51 18.17
C SER A 177 -37.50 0.15 16.83
N VAL A 178 -36.50 -0.32 16.09
CA VAL A 178 -36.14 0.17 14.75
C VAL A 178 -36.45 -0.92 13.74
N TYR A 179 -37.13 -0.58 12.66
CA TYR A 179 -37.51 -1.52 11.60
C TYR A 179 -36.84 -1.14 10.28
N ASN A 180 -36.38 -2.15 9.53
CA ASN A 180 -35.93 -1.98 8.15
C ASN A 180 -37.13 -1.71 7.22
N ASN A 181 -36.84 -1.28 6.00
CA ASN A 181 -37.87 -1.04 4.97
C ASN A 181 -38.66 -2.30 4.58
N ASP A 182 -38.15 -3.50 4.89
CA ASP A 182 -38.84 -4.78 4.68
C ASP A 182 -39.69 -5.22 5.88
N GLY A 183 -39.74 -4.42 6.95
CA GLY A 183 -40.48 -4.69 8.18
C GLY A 183 -39.75 -5.62 9.17
N SER A 184 -38.51 -6.04 8.90
CA SER A 184 -37.68 -6.76 9.88
C SER A 184 -37.18 -5.81 10.99
N ILE A 185 -37.00 -6.32 12.21
CA ILE A 185 -36.48 -5.54 13.33
C ILE A 185 -34.96 -5.39 13.17
N ALA A 186 -34.49 -4.16 13.04
CA ALA A 186 -33.08 -3.81 13.01
C ALA A 186 -32.49 -3.64 14.41
N TYR A 187 -33.29 -3.17 15.38
CA TYR A 187 -32.88 -3.00 16.78
C TYR A 187 -34.12 -2.99 17.70
N ILE A 188 -33.98 -3.55 18.90
CA ILE A 188 -34.98 -3.44 19.97
C ILE A 188 -34.27 -3.33 21.33
N ASN A 189 -34.72 -2.44 22.20
CA ASN A 189 -34.17 -2.32 23.55
C ASN A 189 -34.99 -3.10 24.59
N HIS A 190 -34.42 -3.29 25.78
CA HIS A 190 -35.04 -4.10 26.85
C HIS A 190 -36.41 -3.58 27.29
N ALA A 191 -36.61 -2.26 27.34
CA ALA A 191 -37.91 -1.67 27.68
C ALA A 191 -39.00 -2.03 26.65
N ALA A 192 -38.67 -2.03 25.35
CA ALA A 192 -39.58 -2.48 24.30
C ALA A 192 -39.82 -3.98 24.37
N GLU A 193 -38.78 -4.79 24.59
CA GLU A 193 -38.94 -6.23 24.80
C GLU A 193 -39.88 -6.51 25.97
N GLN A 194 -39.71 -5.85 27.12
CA GLN A 194 -40.59 -6.04 28.27
C GLN A 194 -42.03 -5.61 28.00
N LEU A 195 -42.26 -4.50 27.29
CA LEU A 195 -43.60 -4.05 26.92
C LEU A 195 -44.28 -5.04 25.96
N LEU A 196 -43.53 -5.54 24.98
CA LEU A 196 -44.02 -6.56 24.05
C LEU A 196 -44.24 -7.91 24.76
N ILE A 197 -43.37 -8.28 25.70
CA ILE A 197 -43.46 -9.54 26.44
C ILE A 197 -44.57 -9.52 27.49
N ALA A 198 -44.79 -8.38 28.17
CA ALA A 198 -45.89 -8.20 29.11
C ALA A 198 -47.25 -8.40 28.44
N ASP A 199 -47.36 -8.11 27.13
CA ASP A 199 -48.53 -8.42 26.30
C ASP A 199 -48.55 -9.86 25.77
N THR A 200 -47.43 -10.60 25.81
CA THR A 200 -47.35 -12.02 25.40
C THR A 200 -47.60 -13.03 26.51
N ALA A 201 -47.90 -12.61 27.74
CA ALA A 201 -48.54 -13.52 28.70
C ALA A 201 -49.95 -13.98 28.23
N LEU A 202 -50.45 -13.43 27.11
CA LEU A 202 -51.51 -13.99 26.27
C LEU A 202 -50.98 -14.35 24.86
N VAL A 203 -50.03 -15.29 24.72
CA VAL A 203 -49.84 -15.97 23.43
C VAL A 203 -50.91 -17.05 23.28
N ASP A 204 -52.15 -16.62 23.08
CA ASP A 204 -53.14 -17.36 22.32
C ASP A 204 -53.88 -16.37 21.40
N ALA A 205 -53.66 -16.54 20.09
CA ALA A 205 -54.45 -16.02 18.96
C ALA A 205 -54.77 -14.51 18.82
N SER A 206 -54.12 -13.56 19.52
CA SER A 206 -54.54 -12.14 19.43
C SER A 206 -53.45 -11.05 19.36
N LEU A 207 -52.33 -11.31 18.68
CA LEU A 207 -51.32 -10.26 18.39
C LEU A 207 -51.92 -8.99 17.73
N ALA A 208 -53.02 -9.11 16.98
CA ALA A 208 -53.68 -7.98 16.34
C ALA A 208 -54.42 -7.03 17.30
N SER A 209 -55.00 -7.53 18.41
CA SER A 209 -55.67 -6.67 19.39
C SER A 209 -54.69 -6.00 20.34
N ASN A 210 -53.59 -6.68 20.66
CA ASN A 210 -52.55 -6.14 21.53
C ASN A 210 -51.78 -5.01 20.84
N LEU A 211 -51.57 -5.10 19.51
CA LEU A 211 -51.03 -3.97 18.73
C LEU A 211 -51.94 -2.73 18.75
N GLU A 212 -53.27 -2.89 18.66
CA GLU A 212 -54.19 -1.75 18.71
C GLU A 212 -54.21 -1.08 20.09
N GLN A 213 -54.07 -1.84 21.18
CA GLN A 213 -53.93 -1.31 22.54
C GLN A 213 -52.56 -0.65 22.78
N LEU A 214 -51.48 -1.24 22.26
CA LEU A 214 -50.14 -0.66 22.33
C LEU A 214 -50.10 0.67 21.58
N ILE A 215 -50.67 0.72 20.36
CA ILE A 215 -50.76 1.95 19.56
C ILE A 215 -51.69 2.99 20.22
N ALA A 216 -52.77 2.58 20.88
CA ALA A 216 -53.65 3.49 21.61
C ALA A 216 -52.98 4.15 22.83
N ASN A 217 -52.00 3.48 23.43
CA ASN A 217 -51.30 3.92 24.64
C ASN A 217 -49.87 4.42 24.38
N SER A 218 -49.44 4.49 23.11
CA SER A 218 -48.06 4.87 22.73
C SER A 218 -48.05 6.03 21.74
N GLN A 219 -47.04 6.90 21.84
CA GLN A 219 -46.76 7.92 20.82
C GLN A 219 -45.67 7.41 19.88
N LEU A 220 -46.03 7.16 18.62
CA LEU A 220 -45.07 6.78 17.57
C LEU A 220 -44.53 8.05 16.91
N TYR A 221 -43.22 8.13 16.68
CA TYR A 221 -42.57 9.26 16.01
C TYR A 221 -41.88 8.78 14.74
N GLU A 222 -42.02 9.51 13.63
CA GLU A 222 -41.32 9.19 12.39
C GLU A 222 -39.92 9.82 12.41
N SER A 223 -38.88 9.02 12.15
CA SER A 223 -37.50 9.56 12.11
C SER A 223 -37.37 10.66 11.05
N ASN A 224 -36.64 11.74 11.39
CA ASN A 224 -36.44 12.94 10.56
C ASN A 224 -37.69 13.78 10.24
N LYS A 225 -38.79 13.54 10.93
CA LYS A 225 -39.96 14.42 10.93
C LYS A 225 -40.36 14.64 12.39
N ASP A 226 -40.42 15.88 12.86
CA ASP A 226 -40.97 16.23 14.19
C ASP A 226 -42.51 16.06 14.19
N GLN A 227 -42.99 14.89 13.75
CA GLN A 227 -44.38 14.57 13.55
C GLN A 227 -44.65 13.19 14.14
N LEU A 228 -45.79 13.09 14.83
CA LEU A 228 -46.33 11.82 15.29
C LEU A 228 -46.65 10.94 14.07
N TYR A 229 -46.14 9.72 14.07
CA TYR A 229 -46.53 8.70 13.10
C TYR A 229 -47.96 8.28 13.42
N LEU A 230 -48.89 8.63 12.54
CA LEU A 230 -50.31 8.37 12.75
C LEU A 230 -50.58 6.85 12.71
N PRO A 231 -51.30 6.30 13.70
CA PRO A 231 -51.72 4.89 13.76
C PRO A 231 -52.30 4.33 12.46
N GLU A 232 -52.97 5.18 11.69
CA GLU A 232 -53.62 4.85 10.42
C GLU A 232 -52.63 4.42 9.33
N ASN A 233 -51.41 4.96 9.36
CA ASN A 233 -50.35 4.64 8.39
C ASN A 233 -49.75 3.24 8.63
N PHE A 234 -49.85 2.72 9.86
CA PHE A 234 -49.42 1.36 10.21
C PHE A 234 -50.23 0.29 9.46
N ARG A 235 -51.52 0.56 9.18
CA ARG A 235 -52.43 -0.34 8.45
C ARG A 235 -52.08 -0.46 6.96
N SER A 236 -51.31 0.47 6.41
CA SER A 236 -50.92 0.50 4.99
C SER A 236 -49.64 -0.28 4.67
N CYS A 237 -48.82 -0.60 5.67
CA CYS A 237 -47.63 -1.44 5.50
C CYS A 237 -48.02 -2.93 5.56
N GLY A 238 -48.52 -3.47 4.45
CA GLY A 238 -48.98 -4.86 4.34
C GLY A 238 -47.94 -5.94 4.69
N ARG A 239 -46.65 -5.60 4.80
CA ARG A 239 -45.56 -6.55 5.16
C ARG A 239 -45.25 -6.64 6.65
N CYS A 240 -45.59 -5.64 7.47
CA CYS A 240 -45.34 -5.70 8.91
C CYS A 240 -46.19 -6.77 9.62
N LYS A 241 -47.32 -7.19 9.04
CA LYS A 241 -48.15 -8.27 9.59
C LYS A 241 -47.53 -9.66 9.49
N GLU A 242 -46.71 -9.93 8.47
CA GLU A 242 -46.22 -11.29 8.20
C GLU A 242 -44.92 -11.63 8.95
N ASN A 243 -44.07 -10.65 9.25
CA ASN A 243 -42.78 -10.87 9.93
C ASN A 243 -42.84 -10.81 11.47
N LEU A 244 -43.99 -10.45 12.06
CA LEU A 244 -44.21 -10.51 13.51
C LEU A 244 -44.86 -11.84 13.97
N LEU A 245 -45.25 -12.70 13.03
CA LEU A 245 -45.92 -13.99 13.27
C LEU A 245 -45.04 -15.21 12.98
N LYS A 246 -43.74 -15.02 12.73
CA LYS A 246 -42.72 -16.07 12.63
C LYS A 246 -41.56 -15.75 13.55
#